data_AF-A0A945AVA1-F1
#
_entry.id   AF-A0A945AVA1-F1
#
_cell.length_a   1.000
_cell.length_b   1.000
_cell.length_c   1.000
_cell.angle_alpha   90.00
_cell.angle_beta   90.00
_cell.angle_gamma   90.00
#
_symmetry.space_group_name_H-M   'P 1'
#
loop_
_entity.id
_entity.type
_entity.pdbx_description
1 polymer ?
#
loop_
_entity_poly.entity_id
_entity_poly.type
_entity_poly.pdbx_seq_one_letter_code
_entity_poly.pdbx_strand_id
1 'polypeptide(L)'
;MRNAFEYLTAACLLALVAGCSGGSGGTPIGENLQAKRDVASYLGEMYDSSTAGGFSLGGVREKCKYIEMDVEKVSGNPEDVAAFKDLLGKLKKAKTEDKVKELCAKMAGLLELPEVWQTQLVRDNKK
;
A
#
# COMPACT_ATOMS: atom_id res chain seq x y z
N MET A 1 -30.53 -54.48 -13.28
CA MET A 1 -29.57 -53.67 -12.49
C MET A 1 -29.31 -52.40 -13.27
N ARG A 2 -29.91 -51.28 -12.83
CA ARG A 2 -29.86 -49.96 -13.49
C ARG A 2 -28.60 -49.23 -13.03
N ASN A 3 -27.65 -49.01 -13.93
CA ASN A 3 -26.55 -48.06 -13.70
C ASN A 3 -26.92 -46.77 -14.43
N ALA A 4 -27.34 -45.76 -13.65
CA ALA A 4 -27.58 -44.41 -14.13
C ALA A 4 -26.37 -43.55 -13.76
N PHE A 5 -25.88 -42.89 -14.80
CA PHE A 5 -24.71 -42.04 -14.88
C PHE A 5 -25.14 -40.60 -14.54
N GLU A 6 -24.35 -39.95 -13.70
CA GLU A 6 -24.09 -38.50 -13.62
C GLU A 6 -25.21 -37.50 -13.26
N TYR A 7 -24.97 -36.67 -12.24
CA TYR A 7 -24.29 -35.36 -12.35
C TYR A 7 -24.61 -34.48 -11.13
N LEU A 8 -23.58 -33.78 -10.66
CA LEU A 8 -23.60 -32.36 -10.25
C LEU A 8 -24.78 -31.88 -9.37
N THR A 9 -24.51 -31.52 -8.12
CA THR A 9 -24.48 -30.11 -7.64
C THR A 9 -24.52 -30.02 -6.10
N ALA A 10 -23.60 -29.18 -5.61
CA ALA A 10 -23.73 -28.26 -4.48
C ALA A 10 -24.84 -28.48 -3.43
N ALA A 11 -24.41 -28.69 -2.17
CA ALA A 11 -25.15 -28.18 -1.03
C ALA A 11 -24.19 -27.85 0.12
N CYS A 12 -23.92 -26.55 0.25
CA CYS A 12 -23.41 -25.92 1.46
C CYS A 12 -24.24 -26.35 2.68
N LEU A 13 -23.59 -26.65 3.81
CA LEU A 13 -24.14 -26.33 5.13
C LEU A 13 -23.02 -25.78 6.02
N LEU A 14 -23.01 -24.44 6.03
CA LEU A 14 -22.43 -23.59 7.04
C LEU A 14 -23.12 -23.81 8.41
N ALA A 15 -22.38 -23.35 9.44
CA ALA A 15 -22.85 -22.95 10.77
C ALA A 15 -22.93 -24.11 11.79
N LEU A 16 -22.48 -24.01 13.04
CA LEU A 16 -22.09 -22.94 13.96
C LEU A 16 -20.99 -23.56 14.88
N VAL A 17 -20.13 -22.83 15.61
CA VAL A 17 -20.45 -22.05 16.81
C VAL A 17 -19.22 -21.24 17.22
N ALA A 18 -19.47 -19.94 17.41
CA ALA A 18 -18.92 -18.99 18.38
C ALA A 18 -17.59 -19.28 19.10
N GLY A 19 -16.71 -18.27 18.99
CA GLY A 19 -16.36 -17.46 20.17
C GLY A 19 -15.21 -17.97 21.02
N CYS A 20 -13.99 -17.51 20.71
CA CYS A 20 -12.99 -17.24 21.73
C CYS A 20 -12.35 -15.88 21.48
N SER A 21 -12.58 -14.98 22.44
CA SER A 21 -11.91 -13.71 22.63
C SER A 21 -10.41 -13.93 22.85
N GLY A 22 -9.58 -13.06 22.27
CA GLY A 22 -8.18 -12.93 22.67
C GLY A 22 -7.18 -13.49 21.66
N GLY A 23 -6.69 -12.60 20.80
CA GLY A 23 -5.55 -12.87 19.96
C GLY A 23 -5.11 -11.58 19.28
N SER A 24 -4.05 -10.98 19.80
CA SER A 24 -3.27 -9.95 19.13
C SER A 24 -2.71 -10.55 17.82
N GLY A 25 -3.53 -10.58 16.78
CA GLY A 25 -3.18 -11.12 15.47
C GLY A 25 -2.77 -9.97 14.58
N GLY A 26 -1.46 -9.78 14.42
CA GLY A 26 -0.90 -8.81 13.48
C GLY A 26 -1.62 -8.92 12.14
N THR A 27 -1.97 -7.77 11.59
CA THR A 27 -2.50 -7.64 10.23
C THR A 27 -1.70 -8.57 9.32
N PRO A 28 -2.36 -9.48 8.58
CA PRO A 28 -1.63 -10.40 7.72
C PRO A 28 -0.82 -9.53 6.77
N ILE A 29 0.51 -9.66 6.87
CA ILE A 29 1.46 -8.94 6.03
C ILE A 29 1.10 -9.13 4.55
N GLY A 30 0.31 -10.14 4.18
CA GLY A 30 -0.22 -10.41 2.84
C GLY A 30 -1.40 -9.58 2.34
N GLU A 31 -2.36 -9.11 3.15
CA GLU A 31 -3.58 -8.47 2.60
C GLU A 31 -3.33 -7.08 2.02
N ASN A 32 -2.31 -6.38 2.54
CA ASN A 32 -2.00 -5.01 2.15
C ASN A 32 -0.62 -4.87 1.49
N LEU A 33 0.11 -5.97 1.26
CA LEU A 33 1.48 -5.91 0.72
C LEU A 33 1.53 -5.29 -0.66
N GLN A 34 0.57 -5.64 -1.52
CA GLN A 34 0.49 -5.11 -2.88
C GLN A 34 0.28 -3.59 -2.84
N ALA A 35 -0.71 -3.12 -2.07
CA ALA A 35 -0.96 -1.69 -1.87
C ALA A 35 0.28 -0.95 -1.36
N LYS A 36 0.97 -1.49 -0.35
CA LYS A 36 2.22 -0.93 0.18
C LYS A 36 3.32 -0.85 -0.87
N ARG A 37 3.43 -1.87 -1.72
CA ARG A 37 4.41 -1.92 -2.82
C ARG A 37 4.07 -0.93 -3.93
N ASP A 38 2.81 -0.82 -4.30
CA ASP A 38 2.34 0.11 -5.32
C ASP A 38 2.61 1.55 -4.88
N VAL A 39 2.29 1.88 -3.62
CA VAL A 39 2.64 3.17 -3.01
C VAL A 39 4.16 3.40 -3.04
N ALA A 40 4.99 2.40 -2.68
CA ALA A 40 6.44 2.54 -2.76
C ALA A 40 6.94 2.78 -4.20
N SER A 41 6.31 2.15 -5.20
CA SER A 41 6.63 2.35 -6.62
C SER A 41 6.30 3.78 -7.04
N TYR A 42 5.08 4.26 -6.73
CA TYR A 42 4.67 5.63 -7.07
C TYR A 42 5.55 6.68 -6.41
N LEU A 43 5.94 6.48 -5.14
CA LEU A 43 6.88 7.36 -4.45
C LEU A 43 8.27 7.31 -5.12
N GLY A 44 8.74 6.14 -5.51
CA GLY A 44 10.00 5.96 -6.25
C GLY A 44 10.00 6.69 -7.59
N GLU A 45 8.93 6.54 -8.38
CA GLU A 45 8.79 7.20 -9.69
C GLU A 45 8.69 8.74 -9.57
N MET A 46 8.08 9.26 -8.51
CA MET A 46 8.05 10.71 -8.24
C MET A 46 9.40 11.23 -7.72
N TYR A 47 10.11 10.40 -6.96
CA TYR A 47 11.42 10.76 -6.41
C TYR A 47 12.51 10.75 -7.49
N ASP A 48 12.52 9.74 -8.36
CA ASP A 48 13.45 9.61 -9.47
C ASP A 48 12.73 9.69 -10.82
N SER A 49 12.39 10.92 -11.19
CA SER A 49 11.71 11.21 -12.44
C SER A 49 12.56 10.97 -13.69
N SER A 50 13.86 10.67 -13.54
CA SER A 50 14.73 10.33 -14.68
C SER A 50 14.31 9.00 -15.33
N THR A 51 13.68 8.11 -14.54
CA THR A 51 13.23 6.78 -14.99
C THR A 51 11.81 6.78 -15.57
N ALA A 52 11.04 7.86 -15.37
CA ALA A 52 9.60 7.92 -15.65
C ALA A 52 9.19 9.01 -16.64
N GLY A 53 10.09 9.39 -17.57
CA GLY A 53 9.79 10.38 -18.61
C GLY A 53 9.95 11.84 -18.20
N GLY A 54 10.64 12.11 -17.08
CA GLY A 54 10.94 13.45 -16.59
C GLY A 54 9.99 13.96 -15.50
N PHE A 55 10.39 15.01 -14.81
CA PHE A 55 9.59 15.59 -13.74
C PHE A 55 8.36 16.33 -14.31
N SER A 56 7.18 16.02 -13.78
CA SER A 56 5.98 16.80 -14.07
C SER A 56 5.04 16.87 -12.86
N LEU A 57 4.51 18.07 -12.59
CA LEU A 57 3.51 18.26 -11.54
C LEU A 57 2.19 17.53 -11.86
N GLY A 58 1.87 17.34 -13.15
CA GLY A 58 0.73 16.55 -13.58
C GLY A 58 0.85 15.09 -13.15
N GLY A 59 1.98 14.45 -13.43
CA GLY A 59 2.26 13.07 -13.02
C GLY A 59 2.30 12.89 -11.51
N VAL A 60 2.85 13.87 -10.78
CA VAL A 60 2.82 13.87 -9.30
C VAL A 60 1.37 13.87 -8.78
N ARG A 61 0.52 14.75 -9.32
CA ARG A 61 -0.90 14.82 -8.90
C ARG A 61 -1.68 13.55 -9.22
N GLU A 62 -1.40 12.91 -10.35
CA GLU A 62 -2.01 11.64 -10.73
C GLU A 62 -1.63 10.53 -9.76
N LYS A 63 -0.33 10.36 -9.50
CA LYS A 63 0.18 9.37 -8.55
C LYS A 63 -0.34 9.59 -7.13
N CYS A 64 -0.50 10.84 -6.70
CA CYS A 64 -1.14 11.14 -5.42
C CYS A 64 -2.57 10.57 -5.32
N LYS A 65 -3.34 10.50 -6.42
CA LYS A 65 -4.69 9.92 -6.40
C LYS A 65 -4.65 8.41 -6.16
N TYR A 66 -3.70 7.71 -6.77
CA TYR A 66 -3.53 6.27 -6.54
C TYR A 66 -3.10 5.99 -5.09
N ILE A 67 -2.15 6.79 -4.58
CA ILE A 67 -1.72 6.67 -3.17
C ILE A 67 -2.88 6.92 -2.20
N GLU A 68 -3.80 7.84 -2.49
CA GLU A 68 -4.98 8.07 -1.64
C GLU A 68 -5.89 6.85 -1.51
N MET A 69 -6.00 6.01 -2.55
CA MET A 69 -6.83 4.80 -2.51
C MET A 69 -6.29 3.74 -1.54
N ASP A 70 -4.99 3.80 -1.26
CA ASP A 70 -4.27 2.80 -0.46
C ASP A 70 -3.69 3.37 0.85
N VAL A 71 -3.99 4.63 1.17
CA VAL A 71 -3.36 5.33 2.29
C VAL A 71 -3.60 4.67 3.65
N GLU A 72 -4.74 4.01 3.86
CA GLU A 72 -5.05 3.29 5.11
C GLU A 72 -4.25 1.99 5.26
N LYS A 73 -3.64 1.51 4.16
CA LYS A 73 -2.98 0.21 4.09
C LYS A 73 -1.46 0.31 4.27
N VAL A 74 -0.91 1.53 4.35
CA VAL A 74 0.53 1.81 4.31
C VAL A 74 1.28 1.39 5.57
N SER A 75 0.61 1.34 6.73
CA SER A 75 1.16 0.95 8.02
C SER A 75 0.06 0.39 8.93
N GLY A 76 0.39 -0.60 9.77
CA GLY A 76 -0.46 -1.02 10.88
C GLY A 76 -0.50 -0.02 12.05
N ASN A 77 0.37 0.99 12.07
CA ASN A 77 0.42 2.04 13.09
C ASN A 77 -0.43 3.27 12.67
N PRO A 78 -1.49 3.63 13.43
CA PRO A 78 -2.34 4.78 13.13
C PRO A 78 -1.59 6.12 13.07
N GLU A 79 -0.53 6.30 13.87
CA GLU A 79 0.26 7.54 13.86
C GLU A 79 1.04 7.70 12.55
N ASP A 80 1.60 6.61 12.04
CA ASP A 80 2.29 6.61 10.75
C ASP A 80 1.31 6.86 9.60
N VAL A 81 0.09 6.30 9.66
CA VAL A 81 -0.97 6.59 8.68
C VAL A 81 -1.37 8.06 8.72
N ALA A 82 -1.54 8.64 9.91
CA ALA A 82 -1.87 10.06 10.06
C ALA A 82 -0.76 10.97 9.52
N ALA A 83 0.49 10.68 9.85
CA ALA A 83 1.66 11.39 9.33
C ALA A 83 1.76 11.26 7.80
N PHE A 84 1.48 10.07 7.26
CA PHE A 84 1.49 9.81 5.83
C PHE A 84 0.43 10.65 5.10
N LYS A 85 -0.79 10.73 5.64
CA LYS A 85 -1.87 11.58 5.08
C LYS A 85 -1.52 13.06 5.07
N ASP A 86 -0.90 13.57 6.13
CA ASP A 86 -0.43 14.97 6.17
C ASP A 86 0.64 15.24 5.10
N LEU A 87 1.62 14.35 4.98
CA LEU A 87 2.66 14.45 3.94
C LEU A 87 2.08 14.36 2.53
N LEU A 88 1.12 13.47 2.29
CA LEU A 88 0.40 13.37 1.01
C LEU A 88 -0.35 14.66 0.68
N GLY A 89 -0.99 15.28 1.68
CA GLY A 89 -1.64 16.58 1.53
C GLY A 89 -0.65 17.70 1.16
N LYS A 90 0.58 17.67 1.71
CA LYS A 90 1.67 18.57 1.33
C LYS A 90 2.20 18.28 -0.07
N LEU A 91 2.35 17.00 -0.43
CA LEU A 91 2.85 16.55 -1.73
C LEU A 91 1.93 17.03 -2.87
N LYS A 92 0.61 16.93 -2.69
CA LYS A 92 -0.39 17.46 -3.64
C LYS A 92 -0.28 18.97 -3.90
N LYS A 93 0.30 19.71 -2.97
CA LYS A 93 0.47 21.17 -3.03
C LYS A 93 1.89 21.59 -3.43
N ALA A 94 2.82 20.64 -3.55
CA ALA A 94 4.18 20.90 -3.94
C ALA A 94 4.23 21.50 -5.35
N LYS A 95 5.20 22.41 -5.56
CA LYS A 95 5.39 23.15 -6.82
C LYS A 95 6.77 22.92 -7.44
N THR A 96 7.69 22.31 -6.72
CA THR A 96 9.07 22.10 -7.12
C THR A 96 9.45 20.64 -6.99
N GLU A 97 10.37 20.20 -7.84
CA GLU A 97 10.90 18.84 -7.84
C GLU A 97 11.59 18.50 -6.52
N ASP A 98 12.42 19.39 -6.00
CA ASP A 98 13.10 19.18 -4.72
C ASP A 98 12.13 18.95 -3.57
N LYS A 99 11.00 19.69 -3.55
CA LYS A 99 9.99 19.51 -2.51
C LYS A 99 9.25 18.19 -2.66
N VAL A 100 8.99 17.76 -3.89
CA VAL A 100 8.42 16.45 -4.19
C VAL A 100 9.36 15.35 -3.69
N LYS A 101 10.66 15.42 -4.02
CA LYS A 101 11.67 14.46 -3.57
C LYS A 101 11.76 14.38 -2.05
N GLU A 102 11.84 15.52 -1.37
CA GLU A 102 11.87 15.60 0.10
C GLU A 102 10.65 14.91 0.73
N LEU A 103 9.45 15.16 0.20
CA LEU A 103 8.22 14.59 0.73
C LEU A 103 8.11 13.10 0.42
N CYS A 104 8.48 12.67 -0.79
CA CYS A 104 8.50 11.26 -1.17
C CYS A 104 9.44 10.43 -0.28
N ALA A 105 10.62 10.96 0.02
CA ALA A 105 11.57 10.34 0.95
C ALA A 105 10.98 10.16 2.36
N LYS A 106 10.37 11.22 2.91
CA LYS A 106 9.70 11.17 4.22
C LYS A 106 8.54 10.17 4.25
N MET A 107 7.75 10.13 3.18
CA MET A 107 6.64 9.19 3.05
C MET A 107 7.11 7.74 2.91
N ALA A 108 8.20 7.50 2.19
CA ALA A 108 8.78 6.17 2.04
C ALA A 108 9.25 5.57 3.38
N GLY A 109 9.78 6.41 4.27
CA GLY A 109 10.17 6.01 5.62
C GLY A 109 9.03 5.56 6.53
N LEU A 110 7.78 5.90 6.18
CA LEU A 110 6.57 5.49 6.89
C LEU A 110 6.00 4.16 6.39
N LEU A 111 6.53 3.61 5.28
CA LEU A 111 6.03 2.37 4.70
C LEU A 111 6.50 1.15 5.49
N GLU A 112 5.52 0.38 5.94
CA GLU A 112 5.74 -0.88 6.64
C GLU A 112 5.86 -2.04 5.64
N LEU A 113 6.99 -2.10 4.94
CA LEU A 113 7.32 -3.15 3.97
C LEU A 113 8.36 -4.15 4.53
N PRO A 114 8.19 -5.47 4.31
CA PRO A 114 9.24 -6.45 4.57
C PRO A 114 10.48 -6.13 3.73
N GLU A 115 11.68 -6.38 4.28
CA GLU A 115 12.97 -5.99 3.70
C GLU A 115 13.14 -6.39 2.22
N VAL A 116 12.77 -7.63 1.88
CA VAL A 116 12.87 -8.18 0.52
C VAL A 116 11.99 -7.44 -0.51
N TRP A 117 11.02 -6.64 -0.06
CA TRP A 117 10.10 -5.85 -0.89
C TRP A 117 10.38 -4.35 -0.84
N GLN A 118 11.37 -3.90 -0.06
CA GLN A 118 11.70 -2.49 0.04
C GLN A 118 12.36 -2.02 -1.27
N THR A 119 11.89 -0.89 -1.80
CA THR A 119 12.62 -0.16 -2.84
C THR A 119 13.87 0.47 -2.23
N GLN A 120 14.81 0.92 -3.07
CA GLN A 120 16.00 1.63 -2.57
C GLN A 120 15.60 2.88 -1.77
N LEU A 121 14.61 3.63 -2.27
CA LEU A 121 14.06 4.80 -1.59
C LEU A 121 13.55 4.46 -0.17
N VAL A 122 12.85 3.33 0.00
CA VAL A 122 12.36 2.89 1.32
C VAL A 122 13.50 2.50 2.23
N ARG A 123 14.50 1.76 1.72
CA ARG A 123 15.68 1.36 2.50
C ARG A 123 16.46 2.57 3.01
N ASP A 124 16.68 3.56 2.16
CA ASP A 124 17.51 4.73 2.46
C ASP A 124 16.83 5.71 3.45
N ASN A 125 15.51 5.61 3.61
CA ASN A 125 14.72 6.54 4.41
C ASN A 125 13.95 5.87 5.55
N LYS A 126 14.27 4.60 5.87
CA LYS A 126 13.65 3.89 6.98
C LYS A 126 13.91 4.67 8.28
N LYS A 127 12.84 4.91 9.05
CA LYS A 127 12.93 5.51 10.39
C LYS A 127 13.66 4.60 11.36
#